data_AF-A0A497RJH8-F1
#
_entry.id   AF-A0A497RJH8-F1
#
_cell.length_a   1.000
_cell.length_b   1.000
_cell.length_c   1.000
_cell.angle_alpha   90.00
_cell.angle_beta   90.00
_cell.angle_gamma   90.00
#
_symmetry.space_group_name_H-M   'P 1'
#
loop_
_entity.id
_entity.type
_entity.pdbx_description
1 polymer ?
#
loop_
_entity_poly.entity_id
_entity_poly.type
_entity_poly.pdbx_seq_one_letter_code
_entity_poly.pdbx_strand_id
1 'polypeptide(L)' 'MISRINDLIIEIEGQSKKNIVIIADDLDKLTRFIQAEDFFYKNHRLLTQIKAHAIYTFPISLGFDVKFSTCGKRL' A
#
# COMPACT_ATOMS: atom_id res chain seq x y z
N MET A 1 11.38 3.46 -11.35
CA MET A 1 11.39 2.19 -10.59
C MET A 1 10.00 1.57 -10.51
N ILE A 2 8.98 2.31 -10.05
CA ILE A 2 7.55 1.91 -10.10
C ILE A 2 7.10 1.46 -11.51
N SER A 3 7.53 2.16 -12.57
CA SER A 3 7.20 1.79 -13.95
C SER A 3 7.57 0.35 -14.28
N ARG A 4 8.78 -0.09 -13.92
CA ARG A 4 9.24 -1.47 -14.16
C ARG A 4 8.42 -2.51 -13.39
N ILE A 5 7.98 -2.19 -12.17
CA ILE A 5 7.10 -3.06 -11.39
C ILE A 5 5.75 -3.20 -12.10
N ASN A 6 5.21 -2.09 -12.58
CA ASN A 6 3.96 -2.11 -13.35
C ASN A 6 4.09 -2.87 -14.66
N ASP A 7 5.21 -2.75 -15.36
CA ASP A 7 5.47 -3.50 -16.60
C ASP A 7 5.48 -5.01 -16.32
N LEU A 8 6.12 -5.44 -15.22
CA LEU A 8 6.12 -6.85 -14.78
C LEU A 8 4.73 -7.35 -14.38
N ILE A 9 3.95 -6.53 -13.65
CA ILE A 9 2.56 -6.88 -13.29
C ILE A 9 1.74 -7.11 -14.55
N ILE A 10 1.78 -6.17 -15.51
CA ILE A 10 1.04 -6.27 -16.78
C ILE A 10 1.45 -7.53 -17.55
N GLU A 11 2.74 -7.83 -17.59
CA GLU A 11 3.25 -9.03 -18.27
C GLU A 11 2.71 -10.31 -17.64
N ILE A 12 2.78 -10.44 -16.31
CA ILE A 12 2.31 -11.63 -15.59
C ILE A 12 0.79 -11.77 -15.68
N GLU A 13 0.04 -10.68 -15.55
CA GLU A 13 -1.42 -10.69 -15.74
C GLU A 13 -1.80 -11.09 -17.18
N GLY A 14 -1.06 -10.59 -18.16
CA GLY A 14 -1.25 -10.94 -19.58
C GLY A 14 -1.00 -12.41 -19.88
N GLN A 15 0.06 -13.00 -19.31
CA GLN A 15 0.39 -14.42 -19.48
C GLN A 15 -0.55 -15.34 -18.71
N SER A 16 -0.86 -15.01 -17.46
CA SER A 16 -1.68 -15.85 -16.59
C SER A 16 -3.18 -15.70 -16.81
N LYS A 17 -3.63 -14.62 -17.47
CA LYS A 17 -5.03 -14.19 -17.58
C LYS A 17 -5.74 -14.08 -16.24
N LYS A 18 -4.99 -13.81 -15.17
CA LYS A 18 -5.49 -13.62 -13.81
C LYS A 18 -5.01 -12.27 -13.30
N ASN A 19 -5.88 -11.59 -12.57
CA ASN A 19 -5.52 -10.34 -11.92
C ASN A 19 -4.61 -10.63 -10.71
N ILE A 20 -3.57 -9.82 -10.55
CA ILE A 20 -2.66 -9.90 -9.42
C ILE A 20 -3.24 -9.09 -8.26
N VAL A 21 -3.23 -9.72 -7.08
CA VAL A 21 -3.51 -9.05 -5.81
C VAL A 21 -2.22 -9.00 -5.01
N ILE A 22 -1.86 -7.81 -4.56
CA ILE A 22 -0.70 -7.58 -3.69
C ILE A 22 -1.21 -7.39 -2.28
N ILE A 23 -0.73 -8.19 -1.34
CA ILE A 23 -1.05 -8.07 0.08
C ILE A 23 0.23 -7.69 0.81
N ALA A 24 0.27 -6.46 1.33
CA ALA A 24 1.33 -5.98 2.19
C ALA A 24 0.89 -6.17 3.65
N ASP A 25 1.29 -7.30 4.23
CA ASP A 25 1.05 -7.62 5.64
C ASP A 25 2.15 -7.03 6.54
N ASP A 26 1.96 -7.11 7.86
CA ASP A 26 2.96 -6.79 8.88
C ASP A 26 3.35 -5.30 8.96
N LEU A 27 2.50 -4.42 8.43
CA LEU A 27 2.70 -2.96 8.53
C LEU A 27 2.42 -2.44 9.94
N ASP A 28 1.78 -3.23 10.80
CA ASP A 28 1.64 -3.00 12.25
C ASP A 28 2.98 -2.91 13.00
N LYS A 29 4.06 -3.52 12.45
CA LYS A 29 5.43 -3.34 12.94
C LYS A 29 6.03 -1.98 12.63
N LEU A 30 5.40 -1.16 11.78
CA LEU A 30 5.72 0.26 11.62
C LEU A 30 5.21 1.05 12.85
N THR A 31 5.68 0.65 14.03
CA THR A 31 5.33 1.21 15.34
C THR A 31 5.90 2.61 15.55
N ARG A 32 6.85 3.02 14.70
CA ARG A 32 7.43 4.36 14.71
C ARG A 32 6.56 5.28 13.87
N PHE A 33 5.83 6.17 14.54
CA PHE A 33 4.93 7.18 13.97
C PHE A 33 5.49 7.84 12.68
N ILE A 34 6.77 8.20 12.68
CA ILE A 34 7.45 8.84 11.55
C ILE A 34 7.48 7.93 10.31
N GLN A 35 7.77 6.63 10.49
CA GLN A 35 7.84 5.68 9.38
C GLN A 35 6.46 5.42 8.79
N ALA A 36 5.44 5.31 9.64
CA ALA A 36 4.06 5.16 9.20
C ALA A 36 3.56 6.42 8.47
N GLU A 37 3.87 7.62 8.99
CA GLU A 37 3.52 8.89 8.33
C GLU A 37 4.22 9.03 6.98
N ASP A 38 5.52 8.71 6.91
CA ASP A 38 6.27 8.74 5.66
C ASP A 38 5.70 7.74 4.64
N PHE A 39 5.33 6.54 5.08
CA PHE A 39 4.79 5.50 4.21
C PHE A 39 3.37 5.82 3.72
N PHE A 40 2.43 6.06 4.64
CA PHE A 40 1.02 6.20 4.33
C PHE A 40 0.61 7.60 3.86
N TYR A 41 1.32 8.67 4.25
CA TYR A 41 0.94 10.04 3.90
C TYR A 41 1.91 10.68 2.90
N LYS A 42 3.22 10.68 3.18
CA LYS A 42 4.18 11.35 2.29
C LYS A 42 4.37 10.58 0.99
N ASN A 43 4.39 9.26 1.07
CA ASN A 43 4.63 8.37 -0.07
C ASN A 43 3.36 7.70 -0.63
N HIS A 44 2.16 8.14 -0.21
CA HIS A 44 0.88 7.55 -0.65
C HIS A 44 0.75 7.44 -2.18
N ARG A 45 1.29 8.43 -2.91
CA ARG A 45 1.26 8.44 -4.38
C ARG A 45 1.92 7.20 -4.97
N LEU A 46 3.00 6.71 -4.36
CA LEU A 46 3.69 5.50 -4.82
C LEU A 46 2.81 4.25 -4.61
N LEU A 47 2.10 4.19 -3.48
CA LEU A 47 1.17 3.09 -3.18
C LEU A 47 0.01 3.04 -4.19
N THR A 48 -0.50 4.21 -4.59
CA THR A 48 -1.59 4.33 -5.58
C THR A 48 -1.15 4.14 -7.04
N GLN A 49 0.16 4.18 -7.33
CA GLN A 49 0.68 4.04 -8.69
C GLN A 49 0.87 2.59 -9.12
N ILE A 50 0.74 1.63 -8.21
CA ILE A 50 0.82 0.20 -8.50
C ILE A 50 -0.41 -0.20 -9.33
N LYS A 51 -0.18 -0.77 -10.52
CA LYS A 51 -1.25 -1.23 -11.43
C LYS A 51 -1.76 -2.62 -11.08
N ALA A 52 -1.99 -2.87 -9.80
CA ALA A 52 -2.57 -4.12 -9.29
C ALA A 52 -3.54 -3.79 -8.15
N HIS A 53 -4.40 -4.74 -7.81
CA HIS A 53 -5.24 -4.60 -6.63
C HIS A 53 -4.35 -4.78 -5.38
N ALA A 54 -4.10 -3.69 -4.64
CA ALA A 54 -3.20 -3.70 -3.50
C ALA A 54 -3.99 -3.54 -2.19
N ILE A 55 -3.74 -4.44 -1.24
CA ILE A 55 -4.31 -4.44 0.10
C ILE A 55 -3.16 -4.23 1.09
N TYR A 56 -3.25 -3.18 1.88
CA TYR A 56 -2.26 -2.84 2.90
C TYR A 56 -2.86 -3.06 4.28
N THR A 57 -2.18 -3.84 5.11
CA THR A 57 -2.53 -3.89 6.53
C THR A 57 -2.25 -2.54 7.19
N PHE A 58 -3.03 -2.19 8.19
CA PHE A 58 -2.90 -0.91 8.87
C PHE A 58 -2.83 -1.12 10.39
N PRO A 59 -1.82 -0.55 11.09
CA PRO A 59 -1.71 -0.70 12.53
C PRO A 59 -2.95 -0.13 13.22
N ILE A 60 -3.68 -0.97 13.96
CA ILE A 60 -4.91 -0.53 14.64
C ILE A 60 -4.64 0.59 15.65
N SER A 61 -3.45 0.60 16.27
CA SER A 61 -3.00 1.64 17.19
C SER A 61 -2.96 3.03 16.54
N LEU A 62 -2.58 3.12 15.26
CA LEU A 62 -2.61 4.37 14.51
C LEU A 62 -4.04 4.77 14.16
N GLY A 63 -4.98 3.83 14.04
CA GLY A 63 -6.38 4.15 13.71
C GLY A 63 -7.09 5.00 14.76
N PHE A 64 -6.59 4.96 16.01
CA PHE A 64 -7.08 5.78 17.11
C PHE A 64 -6.38 7.13 17.23
N ASP A 65 -5.32 7.38 16.46
CA ASP A 65 -4.64 8.66 16.44
C ASP A 65 -5.39 9.64 15.51
N VAL A 66 -5.63 10.86 16.02
CA VAL A 66 -6.38 11.91 15.29
C VAL A 66 -5.76 12.20 13.93
N LYS A 67 -4.43 12.10 13.78
CA LYS A 67 -3.73 12.34 12.51
C LYS A 67 -4.02 11.28 11.45
N PHE A 68 -4.33 10.06 11.86
CA PHE A 68 -4.50 8.90 10.99
C PHE A 68 -5.98 8.50 10.80
N SER A 69 -6.90 9.22 11.44
CA SER A 69 -8.35 8.96 11.45
C SER A 69 -9.01 8.91 10.06
N THR A 70 -8.34 9.44 9.03
CA THR A 70 -8.78 9.41 7.62
C THR A 70 -8.10 8.33 6.77
N CYS A 71 -7.03 7.71 7.24
CA CYS A 71 -6.24 6.75 6.46
C CYS A 71 -7.00 5.44 6.23
N GLY A 72 -7.63 4.89 7.28
CA GLY A 72 -8.41 3.65 7.20
C GLY A 72 -9.76 3.76 6.46
N LYS A 73 -10.13 4.94 5.95
CA LYS A 73 -11.39 5.18 5.23
C LYS A 73 -11.21 5.50 3.75
N ARG A 74 -9.96 5.65 3.28
CA ARG A 74 -9.64 6.27 1.98
C ARG A 74 -8.64 5.46 1.13
N LEU A 75 -8.07 4.40 1.69
CA LEU A 75 -7.41 3.32 0.95
C LEU A 75 -8.46 2.26 0.62
#